data_AF-K5VUI6-F1
#
_entry.id   AF-K5VUI6-F1
#
_cell.length_a   1.000
_cell.length_b   1.000
_cell.length_c   1.000
_cell.angle_alpha   90.00
_cell.angle_beta   90.00
_cell.angle_gamma   90.00
#
_symmetry.space_group_name_H-M   'P 1'
#
loop_
_entity.id
_entity.type
_entity.pdbx_description
1 polymer ?
#
loop_
_entity_poly.entity_id
_entity_poly.type
_entity_poly.pdbx_seq_one_letter_code
_entity_poly.pdbx_strand_id
1 'polypeptide(L)'
;MEEALEDSEALNPPSRRSPTPPSSPSDPGAMAENQDSAALLNGSAMKPDAFDGTKSKYIAWKTQMKLYVVTQRKRLPEQFDRVLMILSYMKGGHAGEYVATYMKKYDTDEDTAEAYDRLQAMQMGALSAQEFFSKFELCAFQVNIHDFEAHFQELKLLLEKALRADIIRLLYNLSEELPATYALYKQWVARIDLN
;
A
#
# COMPACT_ATOMS: atom_id res chain seq x y z
N MET A 1 -40.78 46.65 -23.57
CA MET A 1 -42.14 47.11 -23.30
C MET A 1 -42.55 46.59 -21.94
N GLU A 2 -42.07 47.18 -20.83
CA GLU A 2 -42.23 48.60 -20.39
C GLU A 2 -43.71 48.93 -20.12
N GLU A 3 -44.14 49.67 -19.10
CA GLU A 3 -43.56 50.15 -17.81
C GLU A 3 -44.75 50.66 -16.92
N ALA A 4 -44.67 51.13 -15.66
CA ALA A 4 -43.54 51.50 -14.80
C ALA A 4 -43.77 51.11 -13.30
N LEU A 5 -43.31 51.98 -12.40
CA LEU A 5 -43.29 51.96 -10.93
C LEU A 5 -44.39 52.85 -10.30
N GLU A 6 -44.76 52.53 -9.05
CA GLU A 6 -44.93 53.46 -7.91
C GLU A 6 -44.73 52.59 -6.64
N ASP A 7 -43.56 52.53 -6.01
CA ASP A 7 -42.93 53.50 -5.08
C ASP A 7 -43.57 53.55 -3.68
N SER A 8 -42.77 53.26 -2.65
CA SER A 8 -43.11 53.40 -1.21
C SER A 8 -41.84 53.26 -0.36
N GLU A 9 -41.06 54.33 -0.34
CA GLU A 9 -39.89 54.52 0.51
C GLU A 9 -40.29 54.70 2.00
N ALA A 10 -39.57 54.05 2.92
CA ALA A 10 -39.71 54.28 4.37
C ALA A 10 -38.33 54.48 5.01
N LEU A 11 -38.04 55.74 5.34
CA LEU A 11 -36.80 56.26 5.93
C LEU A 11 -36.32 55.51 7.19
N ASN A 12 -34.98 55.47 7.36
CA ASN A 12 -34.36 55.76 8.65
C ASN A 12 -33.08 56.62 8.45
N PRO A 13 -32.75 57.55 9.37
CA PRO A 13 -31.89 58.71 9.07
C PRO A 13 -30.38 58.48 9.30
N PRO A 14 -29.51 59.40 8.81
CA PRO A 14 -28.06 59.19 8.76
C PRO A 14 -27.21 59.99 9.79
N SER A 15 -25.92 59.59 9.87
CA SER A 15 -24.72 60.38 10.23
C SER A 15 -24.31 60.65 11.69
N ARG A 16 -23.11 60.15 12.05
CA ARG A 16 -21.93 61.02 12.27
C ARG A 16 -20.57 60.29 12.23
N ARG A 17 -19.54 61.00 11.74
CA ARG A 17 -18.08 60.73 11.85
C ARG A 17 -17.45 61.89 12.64
N SER A 18 -16.19 61.96 13.08
CA SER A 18 -14.91 61.23 12.87
C SER A 18 -14.12 61.27 14.23
N PRO A 19 -12.77 61.12 14.37
CA PRO A 19 -11.68 60.69 13.48
C PRO A 19 -10.66 59.66 14.06
N THR A 20 -9.65 59.32 13.25
CA THR A 20 -8.46 58.43 13.46
C THR A 20 -7.15 59.24 13.66
N PRO A 21 -5.91 58.66 13.69
CA PRO A 21 -5.31 57.46 14.34
C PRO A 21 -4.02 57.84 15.15
N PRO A 22 -3.07 56.92 15.51
CA PRO A 22 -2.03 56.39 14.58
C PRO A 22 -1.67 54.88 14.72
N SER A 23 -0.96 54.33 13.72
CA SER A 23 -0.46 52.92 13.64
C SER A 23 0.95 52.76 14.29
N SER A 24 1.65 51.62 14.40
CA SER A 24 1.69 50.26 13.77
C SER A 24 2.34 49.25 14.77
N PRO A 25 2.77 47.99 14.45
CA PRO A 25 2.64 47.13 13.24
C PRO A 25 2.21 45.65 13.48
N SER A 26 2.02 44.95 12.35
CA SER A 26 1.94 43.50 12.05
C SER A 26 2.18 42.40 13.10
N ASP A 27 1.32 41.37 13.09
CA ASP A 27 1.76 39.96 13.10
C ASP A 27 0.69 39.00 12.49
N PRO A 28 0.95 38.31 11.35
CA PRO A 28 0.02 37.36 10.74
C PRO A 28 0.34 35.90 11.16
N GLY A 29 0.03 35.56 12.41
CA GLY A 29 0.35 34.25 13.02
C GLY A 29 -0.81 33.26 13.13
N ALA A 30 -0.83 32.28 12.22
CA ALA A 30 -1.41 30.92 12.35
C ALA A 30 -2.63 30.69 13.30
N MET A 31 -3.85 30.65 12.73
CA MET A 31 -4.97 29.87 13.29
C MET A 31 -5.76 29.17 12.18
N ALA A 32 -5.21 28.07 11.65
CA ALA A 32 -5.88 27.21 10.67
C ALA A 32 -5.43 25.73 10.79
N GLU A 33 -5.26 25.21 12.01
CA GLU A 33 -4.71 23.85 12.19
C GLU A 33 -5.16 23.20 13.51
N ASN A 34 -6.44 22.79 13.61
CA ASN A 34 -6.88 21.70 14.52
C ASN A 34 -8.35 21.21 14.32
N GLN A 35 -8.81 21.06 13.08
CA GLN A 35 -10.11 20.38 12.82
C GLN A 35 -9.96 18.95 12.26
N ASP A 36 -8.86 18.63 11.55
CA ASP A 36 -8.61 17.27 11.06
C ASP A 36 -8.36 16.24 12.17
N SER A 37 -7.78 16.66 13.30
CA SER A 37 -7.44 15.81 14.44
C SER A 37 -8.66 15.10 15.07
N ALA A 38 -9.85 15.72 14.97
CA ALA A 38 -11.07 15.21 15.61
C ALA A 38 -11.79 14.11 14.80
N ALA A 39 -11.54 14.01 13.50
CA ALA A 39 -12.17 13.00 12.64
C ALA A 39 -11.65 11.57 12.87
N LEU A 40 -10.46 11.43 13.48
CA LEU A 40 -9.74 10.16 13.63
C LEU A 40 -10.36 9.15 14.63
N LEU A 41 -11.34 9.55 15.44
CA LEU A 41 -11.81 8.74 16.58
C LEU A 41 -13.22 8.13 16.44
N ASN A 42 -13.93 8.37 15.33
CA ASN A 42 -15.30 7.87 15.13
C ASN A 42 -15.40 6.66 14.18
N GLY A 43 -15.02 5.49 14.70
CA GLY A 43 -15.83 4.26 14.56
C GLY A 43 -16.02 3.60 13.19
N SER A 44 -15.49 4.14 12.09
CA SER A 44 -15.49 3.49 10.77
C SER A 44 -14.05 3.21 10.34
N ALA A 45 -13.77 1.99 9.86
CA ALA A 45 -12.43 1.59 9.43
C ALA A 45 -12.00 2.45 8.22
N MET A 46 -11.25 3.51 8.49
CA MET A 46 -11.03 4.62 7.57
C MET A 46 -10.31 4.12 6.31
N LYS A 47 -11.07 4.04 5.22
CA LYS A 47 -10.58 3.66 3.90
C LYS A 47 -9.57 4.72 3.44
N PRO A 48 -8.34 4.35 3.04
CA PRO A 48 -7.35 5.32 2.58
C PRO A 48 -7.80 6.09 1.35
N ASP A 49 -7.29 7.30 1.22
CA ASP A 49 -7.45 8.10 0.01
C ASP A 49 -6.71 7.48 -1.18
N ALA A 50 -7.07 7.91 -2.39
CA ALA A 50 -6.32 7.57 -3.60
C ALA A 50 -5.03 8.39 -3.68
N PHE A 51 -3.94 7.77 -4.13
CA PHE A 51 -2.64 8.42 -4.29
C PHE A 51 -2.26 8.51 -5.76
N ASP A 52 -1.97 9.73 -6.21
CA ASP A 52 -1.64 10.10 -7.60
C ASP A 52 -0.12 10.20 -7.87
N GLY A 53 0.71 10.04 -6.84
CA GLY A 53 2.17 10.23 -6.91
C GLY A 53 2.66 11.57 -6.34
N THR A 54 1.76 12.47 -5.93
CA THR A 54 2.12 13.81 -5.43
C THR A 54 2.92 13.73 -4.13
N LYS A 55 4.18 14.19 -4.16
CA LYS A 55 5.12 14.10 -3.03
C LYS A 55 4.59 14.69 -1.71
N SER A 56 3.88 15.82 -1.74
CA SER A 56 3.32 16.45 -0.54
C SER A 56 2.21 15.61 0.13
N LYS A 57 1.47 14.80 -0.63
CA LYS A 57 0.41 13.91 -0.10
C LYS A 57 0.97 12.60 0.48
N TYR A 58 2.21 12.23 0.13
CA TYR A 58 2.74 10.89 0.38
C TYR A 58 2.78 10.48 1.87
N ILE A 59 3.19 11.38 2.79
CA ILE A 59 3.32 11.04 4.21
C ILE A 59 1.96 10.78 4.86
N ALA A 60 0.95 11.62 4.57
CA ALA A 60 -0.41 11.44 5.06
C ALA A 60 -1.01 10.14 4.51
N TRP A 61 -0.96 9.94 3.19
CA TRP A 61 -1.47 8.72 2.54
C TRP A 61 -0.79 7.44 3.04
N LYS A 62 0.54 7.44 3.16
CA LYS A 62 1.32 6.31 3.70
C LYS A 62 0.89 5.94 5.12
N THR A 63 0.53 6.94 5.93
CA THR A 63 0.07 6.73 7.31
C THR A 63 -1.32 6.09 7.34
N GLN A 64 -2.27 6.61 6.55
CA GLN A 64 -3.59 5.97 6.36
C GLN A 64 -3.45 4.52 5.86
N MET A 65 -2.64 4.31 4.82
CA MET A 65 -2.43 3.01 4.20
C MET A 65 -1.80 2.00 5.17
N LYS A 66 -0.80 2.42 5.95
CA LYS A 66 -0.17 1.57 6.97
C LYS A 66 -1.19 1.12 8.03
N LEU A 67 -2.04 2.03 8.49
CA LEU A 67 -3.10 1.70 9.45
C LEU A 67 -4.11 0.72 8.84
N TYR A 68 -4.55 0.97 7.61
CA TYR A 68 -5.48 0.09 6.90
C TYR A 68 -4.92 -1.32 6.72
N VAL A 69 -3.67 -1.48 6.24
CA VAL A 69 -2.98 -2.77 6.11
C VAL A 69 -2.92 -3.52 7.45
N VAL A 70 -2.65 -2.82 8.57
CA VAL A 70 -2.65 -3.43 9.90
C VAL A 70 -4.04 -3.95 10.29
N THR A 71 -5.13 -3.22 9.98
CA THR A 71 -6.49 -3.71 10.26
C THR A 71 -6.90 -4.91 9.41
N GLN A 72 -6.44 -4.99 8.15
CA GLN A 72 -6.76 -6.12 7.25
C GLN A 72 -5.83 -7.34 7.42
N ARG A 73 -4.87 -7.31 8.35
CA ARG A 73 -3.81 -8.35 8.50
C ARG A 73 -4.32 -9.79 8.62
N LYS A 74 -5.51 -9.99 9.21
CA LYS A 74 -6.17 -11.31 9.33
C LYS A 74 -6.87 -11.78 8.05
N ARG A 75 -7.24 -10.86 7.15
CA ARG A 75 -7.93 -11.14 5.88
C ARG A 75 -6.97 -11.26 4.70
N LEU A 76 -5.83 -10.58 4.80
CA LEU A 76 -4.73 -10.61 3.83
C LEU A 76 -3.53 -11.22 4.55
N PRO A 77 -3.45 -12.55 4.74
CA PRO A 77 -2.36 -13.19 5.45
C PRO A 77 -1.04 -13.02 4.68
N GLU A 78 -1.10 -13.06 3.35
CA GLU A 78 0.04 -13.02 2.46
C GLU A 78 0.65 -11.63 2.32
N GLN A 79 1.93 -11.59 1.93
CA GLN A 79 2.60 -10.32 1.63
C GLN A 79 2.11 -9.75 0.30
N PHE A 80 1.87 -10.62 -0.69
CA PHE A 80 1.47 -10.24 -2.04
C PHE A 80 0.09 -9.58 -2.08
N ASP A 81 -0.91 -10.17 -1.43
CA ASP A 81 -2.23 -9.57 -1.19
C ASP A 81 -2.17 -8.12 -0.69
N ARG A 82 -1.25 -7.84 0.26
CA ARG A 82 -1.09 -6.50 0.83
C ARG A 82 -0.46 -5.54 -0.17
N VAL A 83 0.43 -6.02 -1.04
CA VAL A 83 0.99 -5.23 -2.16
C VAL A 83 -0.10 -4.92 -3.18
N LEU A 84 -0.88 -5.91 -3.63
CA LEU A 84 -2.03 -5.71 -4.52
C LEU A 84 -3.04 -4.72 -3.93
N MET A 85 -3.36 -4.85 -2.65
CA MET A 85 -4.23 -3.90 -1.95
C MET A 85 -3.64 -2.49 -1.99
N ILE A 86 -2.36 -2.27 -1.67
CA ILE A 86 -1.73 -0.94 -1.73
C ILE A 86 -1.80 -0.36 -3.15
N LEU A 87 -1.48 -1.16 -4.16
CA LEU A 87 -1.55 -0.77 -5.58
C LEU A 87 -2.97 -0.36 -5.99
N SER A 88 -4.01 -1.00 -5.45
CA SER A 88 -5.41 -0.65 -5.76
C SER A 88 -5.82 0.78 -5.33
N TYR A 89 -5.05 1.43 -4.45
CA TYR A 89 -5.24 2.84 -4.04
C TYR A 89 -4.29 3.81 -4.77
N MET A 90 -3.32 3.32 -5.54
CA MET A 90 -2.47 4.15 -6.38
C MET A 90 -3.19 4.41 -7.72
N LYS A 91 -3.71 5.64 -7.92
CA LYS A 91 -4.60 5.98 -9.03
C LYS A 91 -4.33 7.37 -9.57
N GLY A 92 -4.29 7.48 -10.91
CA GLY A 92 -3.98 8.73 -11.60
C GLY A 92 -2.52 9.16 -11.44
N GLY A 93 -2.10 10.14 -12.25
CA GLY A 93 -0.72 10.63 -12.28
C GLY A 93 0.32 9.52 -12.41
N HIS A 94 1.52 9.79 -11.89
CA HIS A 94 2.63 8.84 -11.94
C HIS A 94 2.40 7.57 -11.10
N ALA A 95 1.56 7.63 -10.07
CA ALA A 95 1.21 6.43 -9.30
C ALA A 95 0.34 5.47 -10.12
N GLY A 96 -0.63 5.98 -10.89
CA GLY A 96 -1.44 5.19 -11.82
C GLY A 96 -0.61 4.61 -12.97
N GLU A 97 0.30 5.40 -13.55
CA GLU A 97 1.25 4.94 -14.58
C GLU A 97 2.16 3.82 -14.04
N TYR A 98 2.64 3.95 -12.80
CA TYR A 98 3.41 2.91 -12.12
C TYR A 98 2.58 1.63 -11.93
N VAL A 99 1.33 1.73 -11.47
CA VAL A 99 0.44 0.56 -11.32
C VAL A 99 0.19 -0.11 -12.67
N ALA A 100 -0.12 0.63 -13.73
CA ALA A 100 -0.31 0.05 -15.06
C ALA A 100 0.96 -0.67 -15.56
N THR A 101 2.13 -0.07 -15.37
CA THR A 101 3.43 -0.68 -15.72
C THR A 101 3.75 -1.91 -14.86
N TYR A 102 3.32 -1.92 -13.60
CA TYR A 102 3.47 -3.06 -12.70
C TYR A 102 2.53 -4.20 -13.11
N MET A 103 1.25 -3.91 -13.37
CA MET A 103 0.22 -4.88 -13.76
C MET A 103 0.45 -5.46 -15.15
N LYS A 104 1.08 -4.73 -16.07
CA LYS A 104 1.50 -5.25 -17.39
C LYS A 104 2.41 -6.49 -17.32
N LYS A 105 3.04 -6.76 -16.17
CA LYS A 105 3.83 -7.99 -15.93
C LYS A 105 2.97 -9.22 -15.60
N TYR A 106 1.66 -9.04 -15.50
CA TYR A 106 0.65 -10.06 -15.20
C TYR A 106 -0.38 -10.15 -16.33
N ASP A 107 -0.55 -9.09 -17.13
CA ASP A 107 -1.27 -9.10 -18.43
C ASP A 107 -0.52 -9.91 -19.52
N THR A 108 0.43 -10.76 -19.12
CA THR A 108 1.19 -11.62 -20.01
C THR A 108 0.34 -12.80 -20.46
N ASP A 109 -0.08 -12.76 -21.73
CA ASP A 109 -0.32 -13.95 -22.57
C ASP A 109 0.99 -14.75 -22.79
N GLU A 110 1.85 -14.87 -21.76
CA GLU A 110 2.96 -15.82 -21.77
C GLU A 110 2.34 -17.21 -21.59
N ASP A 111 2.72 -18.16 -22.45
CA ASP A 111 2.34 -19.55 -22.28
C ASP A 111 2.66 -19.96 -20.84
N THR A 112 1.66 -20.53 -20.14
CA THR A 112 1.81 -20.88 -18.72
C THR A 112 2.97 -21.84 -18.47
N ALA A 113 3.38 -22.58 -19.51
CA ALA A 113 4.62 -23.35 -19.57
C ALA A 113 5.88 -22.47 -19.38
N GLU A 114 6.04 -21.36 -20.12
CA GLU A 114 7.21 -20.47 -19.99
C GLU A 114 7.26 -19.77 -18.62
N ALA A 115 6.10 -19.46 -18.05
CA ALA A 115 6.00 -18.96 -16.67
C ALA A 115 6.37 -20.03 -15.62
N TYR A 116 5.97 -21.28 -15.82
CA TYR A 116 6.32 -22.38 -14.93
C TYR A 116 7.79 -22.78 -15.06
N ASP A 117 8.35 -22.80 -16.27
CA ASP A 117 9.78 -23.01 -16.51
C ASP A 117 10.63 -21.96 -15.80
N ARG A 118 10.22 -20.68 -15.83
CA ARG A 118 10.89 -19.61 -15.08
C ARG A 118 10.77 -19.79 -13.56
N LEU A 119 9.60 -20.20 -13.05
CA LEU A 119 9.42 -20.54 -11.63
C LEU A 119 10.33 -21.71 -11.20
N GLN A 120 10.43 -22.76 -12.01
CA GLN A 120 11.31 -23.90 -11.75
C GLN A 120 12.80 -23.56 -11.85
N ALA A 121 13.17 -22.66 -12.77
CA ALA A 121 14.54 -22.20 -12.97
C ALA A 121 14.99 -21.14 -11.94
N MET A 122 14.11 -20.69 -11.04
CA MET A 122 14.47 -19.73 -9.99
C MET A 122 15.57 -20.28 -9.10
N GLN A 123 16.49 -19.39 -8.72
CA GLN A 123 17.58 -19.66 -7.78
C GLN A 123 17.73 -18.46 -6.84
N MET A 124 17.93 -18.73 -5.56
CA MET A 124 18.16 -17.70 -4.54
C MET A 124 19.48 -16.96 -4.79
N GLY A 125 20.54 -17.70 -5.13
CA GLY A 125 21.84 -17.13 -5.45
C GLY A 125 22.34 -16.20 -4.33
N ALA A 126 22.61 -14.94 -4.69
CA ALA A 126 23.07 -13.89 -3.76
C ALA A 126 21.93 -13.00 -3.21
N LEU A 127 20.66 -13.32 -3.47
CA LEU A 127 19.52 -12.58 -2.89
C LEU A 127 19.34 -12.94 -1.42
N SER A 128 18.84 -11.99 -0.64
CA SER A 128 18.29 -12.31 0.68
C SER A 128 17.03 -13.15 0.55
N ALA A 129 16.69 -13.91 1.59
CA ALA A 129 15.47 -14.74 1.63
C ALA A 129 14.22 -13.89 1.38
N GLN A 130 14.14 -12.68 1.94
CA GLN A 130 13.01 -11.79 1.72
C GLN A 130 12.84 -11.37 0.25
N GLU A 131 13.94 -11.02 -0.43
CA GLU A 131 13.91 -10.65 -1.85
C GLU A 131 13.62 -11.86 -2.75
N PHE A 132 14.19 -13.02 -2.42
CA PHE A 132 13.93 -14.26 -3.13
C PHE A 132 12.46 -14.67 -3.02
N PHE A 133 11.90 -14.77 -1.81
CA PHE A 133 10.49 -15.11 -1.63
C PHE A 133 9.55 -14.10 -2.30
N SER A 134 9.86 -12.80 -2.25
CA SER A 134 9.03 -11.79 -2.94
C SER A 134 9.01 -11.96 -4.46
N LYS A 135 10.09 -12.49 -5.07
CA LYS A 135 10.14 -12.83 -6.51
C LYS A 135 9.51 -14.19 -6.79
N PHE A 136 9.68 -15.16 -5.90
CA PHE A 136 9.16 -16.52 -6.04
C PHE A 136 7.62 -16.55 -5.93
N GLU A 137 7.05 -15.87 -4.94
CA GLU A 137 5.60 -15.69 -4.77
C GLU A 137 4.99 -14.96 -5.99
N LEU A 138 5.71 -14.00 -6.56
CA LEU A 138 5.33 -13.32 -7.79
C LEU A 138 5.26 -14.29 -8.99
N CYS A 139 6.30 -15.12 -9.21
CA CYS A 139 6.30 -16.08 -10.30
C CYS A 139 5.27 -17.21 -10.09
N ALA A 140 5.04 -17.65 -8.85
CA ALA A 140 3.97 -18.58 -8.50
C ALA A 140 2.58 -17.99 -8.81
N PHE A 141 2.37 -16.71 -8.49
CA PHE A 141 1.14 -16.00 -8.83
C PHE A 141 0.93 -15.90 -10.35
N GLN A 142 1.99 -15.67 -11.14
CA GLN A 142 1.91 -15.63 -12.61
C GLN A 142 1.49 -16.97 -13.24
N VAL A 143 1.73 -18.11 -12.57
CA VAL A 143 1.23 -19.43 -12.99
C VAL A 143 -0.07 -19.85 -12.29
N ASN A 144 -0.86 -18.88 -11.80
CA ASN A 144 -2.15 -19.09 -11.13
C ASN A 144 -2.06 -19.92 -9.83
N ILE A 145 -0.89 -19.97 -9.18
CA ILE A 145 -0.74 -20.50 -7.82
C ILE A 145 -0.94 -19.33 -6.84
N HIS A 146 -2.13 -19.27 -6.24
CA HIS A 146 -2.57 -18.14 -5.40
C HIS A 146 -2.84 -18.50 -3.94
N ASP A 147 -2.99 -19.78 -3.62
CA ASP A 147 -3.12 -20.27 -2.24
C ASP A 147 -1.84 -21.02 -1.87
N PHE A 148 -0.86 -20.31 -1.31
CA PHE A 148 0.45 -20.90 -1.04
C PHE A 148 0.41 -21.98 0.04
N GLU A 149 -0.62 -22.01 0.88
CA GLU A 149 -0.80 -23.07 1.89
C GLU A 149 -1.39 -24.34 1.27
N ALA A 150 -2.41 -24.22 0.41
CA ALA A 150 -2.95 -25.35 -0.34
C ALA A 150 -1.90 -25.99 -1.28
N HIS A 151 -1.05 -25.16 -1.90
CA HIS A 151 0.02 -25.61 -2.79
C HIS A 151 1.37 -25.86 -2.08
N PHE A 152 1.42 -25.83 -0.74
CA PHE A 152 2.70 -25.82 -0.01
C PHE A 152 3.63 -26.99 -0.36
N GLN A 153 3.13 -28.20 -0.56
CA GLN A 153 3.98 -29.36 -0.90
C GLN A 153 4.64 -29.24 -2.27
N GLU A 154 3.92 -28.70 -3.27
CA GLU A 154 4.50 -28.41 -4.59
C GLU A 154 5.54 -27.30 -4.49
N LEU A 155 5.17 -26.19 -3.85
CA LEU A 155 6.04 -25.03 -3.67
C LEU A 155 7.30 -25.38 -2.88
N LYS A 156 7.20 -26.25 -1.87
CA LYS A 156 8.34 -26.76 -1.09
C LYS A 156 9.35 -27.48 -1.99
N LEU A 157 8.90 -28.33 -2.91
CA LEU A 157 9.81 -29.03 -3.85
C LEU A 157 10.53 -28.07 -4.81
N LEU A 158 9.92 -26.94 -5.16
CA LEU A 158 10.54 -25.89 -5.96
C LEU A 158 11.52 -25.05 -5.13
N LEU A 159 11.12 -24.67 -3.91
CA LEU A 159 11.96 -23.95 -2.94
C LEU A 159 13.22 -24.75 -2.58
N GLU A 160 13.12 -26.05 -2.37
CA GLU A 160 14.27 -26.91 -2.02
C GLU A 160 15.30 -27.06 -3.15
N LYS A 161 14.88 -26.84 -4.40
CA LYS A 161 15.79 -26.76 -5.56
C LYS A 161 16.37 -25.36 -5.77
N ALA A 162 15.70 -24.32 -5.27
CA ALA A 162 16.01 -22.92 -5.52
C ALA A 162 16.79 -22.23 -4.38
N LEU A 163 16.58 -22.65 -3.13
CA LEU A 163 17.27 -22.11 -1.96
C LEU A 163 18.72 -22.57 -1.90
N ARG A 164 19.58 -21.79 -1.22
CA ARG A 164 20.99 -22.15 -1.06
C ARG A 164 21.14 -23.43 -0.21
N ALA A 165 22.11 -24.27 -0.55
CA ALA A 165 22.32 -25.57 0.08
C ALA A 165 22.69 -25.50 1.58
N ASP A 166 23.33 -24.42 2.02
CA ASP A 166 23.62 -24.14 3.43
C ASP A 166 22.32 -23.93 4.23
N ILE A 167 21.38 -23.15 3.69
CA ILE A 167 20.06 -22.90 4.29
C ILE A 167 19.27 -24.21 4.38
N ILE A 168 19.18 -24.99 3.29
CA ILE A 168 18.46 -26.27 3.30
C ILE A 168 19.06 -27.23 4.33
N ARG A 169 20.39 -27.36 4.38
CA ARG A 169 21.06 -28.20 5.37
C ARG A 169 20.76 -27.75 6.80
N LEU A 170 20.73 -26.44 7.08
CA LEU A 170 20.39 -25.92 8.41
C LEU A 170 18.91 -26.14 8.74
N LEU A 171 18.01 -25.94 7.79
CA LEU A 171 16.57 -26.11 7.95
C LEU A 171 16.21 -27.54 8.41
N TYR A 172 16.83 -28.54 7.77
CA TYR A 172 16.66 -29.97 8.10
C TYR A 172 17.40 -30.42 9.37
N ASN A 173 18.30 -29.60 9.92
CA ASN A 173 19.07 -29.91 11.14
C ASN A 173 18.54 -29.19 12.40
N LEU A 174 17.58 -28.28 12.27
CA LEU A 174 17.12 -27.39 13.35
C LEU A 174 16.05 -28.01 14.28
N SER A 175 15.34 -29.04 13.84
CA SER A 175 14.15 -29.58 14.51
C SER A 175 13.88 -31.02 14.05
N GLU A 176 13.26 -31.83 14.92
CA GLU A 176 12.73 -33.15 14.55
C GLU A 176 11.52 -33.02 13.60
N GLU A 177 10.72 -31.95 13.76
CA GLU A 177 9.58 -31.63 12.91
C GLU A 177 9.90 -30.47 11.96
N LEU A 178 9.62 -30.66 10.67
CA LEU A 178 9.76 -29.64 9.64
C LEU A 178 8.53 -28.71 9.59
N PRO A 179 8.65 -27.47 9.06
CA PRO A 179 7.51 -26.59 8.85
C PRO A 179 6.42 -27.25 8.01
N ALA A 180 5.21 -27.33 8.57
CA ALA A 180 4.03 -27.93 7.93
C ALA A 180 3.21 -26.94 7.08
N THR A 181 3.54 -25.65 7.15
CA THR A 181 2.88 -24.56 6.41
C THR A 181 3.89 -23.69 5.68
N TYR A 182 3.47 -23.09 4.57
CA TYR A 182 4.28 -22.17 3.77
C TYR A 182 4.74 -20.97 4.59
N ALA A 183 3.86 -20.38 5.39
CA ALA A 183 4.18 -19.26 6.26
C ALA A 183 5.29 -19.59 7.28
N LEU A 184 5.25 -20.78 7.89
CA LEU A 184 6.30 -21.22 8.81
C LEU A 184 7.61 -21.52 8.08
N TYR A 185 7.55 -22.15 6.90
CA TYR A 185 8.73 -22.45 6.08
C TYR A 185 9.47 -21.17 5.68
N LYS A 186 8.74 -20.18 5.15
CA LYS A 186 9.28 -18.85 4.83
C LYS A 186 9.88 -18.15 6.04
N GLN A 187 9.23 -18.24 7.21
CA GLN A 187 9.75 -17.65 8.45
C GLN A 187 11.05 -18.32 8.92
N TRP A 188 11.17 -19.64 8.81
CA TRP A 188 12.38 -20.37 9.21
C TRP A 188 13.55 -20.06 8.28
N VAL A 189 13.34 -20.13 6.96
CA VAL A 189 14.34 -19.78 5.96
C VAL A 189 14.83 -18.34 6.15
N ALA A 190 13.93 -17.38 6.36
CA ALA A 190 14.29 -15.99 6.63
C ALA A 190 15.05 -15.79 7.94
N ARG A 191 14.83 -16.62 8.97
CA ARG A 191 15.62 -16.61 10.20
C ARG A 191 17.03 -17.17 9.98
N ILE A 192 17.16 -18.21 9.15
CA ILE A 192 18.46 -18.84 8.85
C ILE A 192 19.34 -17.90 8.03
N ASP A 193 18.79 -17.25 7.00
CA ASP A 193 19.52 -16.35 6.10
C ASP A 193 20.04 -15.05 6.78
N LEU A 194 19.54 -14.73 7.98
CA LEU A 194 19.97 -13.58 8.79
C LEU A 194 21.13 -13.90 9.77
N ASN A 195 21.55 -15.17 9.88
CA ASN A 195 22.56 -15.65 10.84
C ASN A 195 23.87 -16.07 10.15
#